data_AF-A0AA39SYE6-F1
#
_entry.id   AF-A0AA39SYE6-F1
#
_cell.length_a   1.000
_cell.length_b   1.000
_cell.length_c   1.000
_cell.angle_alpha   90.00
_cell.angle_beta   90.00
_cell.angle_gamma   90.00
#
_symmetry.space_group_name_H-M   'P 1'
#
loop_
_entity.id
_entity.type
_entity.pdbx_description
1 polymer ?
#
loop_
_entity_poly.entity_id
_entity_poly.type
_entity_poly.pdbx_seq_one_letter_code
_entity_poly.pdbx_strand_id
1 'polypeptide(L)'
;MGTCCGQKGQEISAFFFVCNWQEALTSSTTSVGMDADMGLDRNVDVWRQSCLKTYASIDQELKQNTKIDSFRSGTTALTIVKQGENLIAANVGDSRAVLATLSDDGSLVPLQLTINSRPNLLEEAERINQSKVLVFCLHNEPGVYRVWMPNGETPGLAISTALSDFCVKDLAWFLCHM
;
A
#
# COMPACT_ATOMS: atom_id res chain seq x y z
N MET A 1 -7.43 27.99 -11.38
CA MET A 1 -7.59 28.17 -9.92
C MET A 1 -7.55 26.79 -9.31
N GLY A 2 -6.43 26.43 -8.70
CA GLY A 2 -6.24 25.13 -8.07
C GLY A 2 -6.76 25.15 -6.64
N THR A 3 -7.54 24.14 -6.27
CA THR A 3 -7.85 23.83 -4.88
C THR A 3 -7.35 22.42 -4.62
N CYS A 4 -6.15 22.33 -4.04
CA CYS A 4 -5.78 21.15 -3.26
C CYS A 4 -6.83 21.03 -2.15
N CYS A 5 -7.69 20.03 -2.25
CA CYS A 5 -8.70 19.75 -1.24
C CYS A 5 -7.99 19.13 -0.03
N GLY A 6 -7.47 19.96 0.86
CA GLY A 6 -7.07 19.54 2.19
C GLY A 6 -8.34 19.27 3.00
N GLN A 7 -8.81 18.02 3.01
CA GLN A 7 -9.88 17.58 3.89
C GLN A 7 -9.31 16.75 5.03
N LYS A 8 -9.72 17.12 6.25
CA LYS A 8 -9.31 16.55 7.53
C LYS A 8 -9.41 15.02 7.48
N GLY A 9 -8.27 14.33 7.54
CA GLY A 9 -8.24 12.88 7.69
C GLY A 9 -8.85 12.50 9.04
N GLN A 10 -9.91 11.68 9.01
CA GLN A 10 -10.22 10.84 10.16
C GLN A 10 -9.14 9.77 10.24
N GLU A 11 -8.48 9.65 11.39
CA GLU A 11 -7.47 8.64 11.64
C GLU A 11 -8.13 7.27 11.66
N ILE A 12 -7.76 6.40 10.72
CA ILE A 12 -7.91 4.96 10.92
C ILE A 12 -6.94 4.63 12.05
N SER A 13 -7.48 4.42 13.25
CA SER A 13 -6.67 4.18 14.43
C SER A 13 -5.78 2.96 14.21
N ALA A 14 -4.53 3.03 14.69
CA ALA A 14 -3.63 1.86 14.73
C ALA A 14 -4.29 0.64 15.38
N PHE A 15 -5.24 0.86 16.31
CA PHE A 15 -6.05 -0.16 16.92
C PHE A 15 -6.89 -0.95 15.90
N PHE A 16 -7.49 -0.27 14.93
CA PHE A 16 -8.33 -0.88 13.90
C PHE A 16 -7.52 -1.77 12.96
N PHE A 17 -6.31 -1.33 12.59
CA PHE A 17 -5.38 -2.16 11.84
C PHE A 17 -5.00 -3.42 12.63
N VAL A 18 -4.65 -3.28 13.91
CA VAL A 18 -4.25 -4.40 14.76
C VAL A 18 -5.39 -5.41 14.93
N CYS A 19 -6.64 -4.98 15.13
CA CYS A 19 -7.80 -5.87 15.24
C CYS A 19 -8.03 -6.64 13.93
N ASN A 20 -8.12 -5.94 12.80
CA ASN A 20 -8.31 -6.58 11.49
C ASN A 20 -7.14 -7.51 11.14
N TRP A 21 -5.93 -7.18 11.55
CA TRP A 21 -4.75 -8.02 11.33
C TRP A 21 -4.76 -9.27 12.21
N GLN A 22 -5.18 -9.16 13.47
CA GLN A 22 -5.36 -10.33 14.35
C GLN A 22 -6.46 -11.27 13.85
N GLU A 23 -7.57 -10.74 13.37
CA GLU A 23 -8.64 -11.52 12.75
C GLU A 23 -8.16 -12.21 11.46
N ALA A 24 -7.43 -11.48 10.61
CA ALA A 24 -6.87 -12.02 9.38
C ALA A 24 -5.80 -13.10 9.64
N LEU A 25 -4.94 -12.93 10.64
CA LEU A 25 -3.97 -13.94 11.08
C LEU A 25 -4.68 -15.22 11.54
N THR A 26 -5.70 -15.08 12.37
CA THR A 26 -6.48 -16.21 12.89
C THR A 26 -7.13 -16.97 11.73
N SER A 27 -7.73 -16.25 10.78
CA SER A 27 -8.38 -16.83 9.60
C SER A 27 -7.41 -17.54 8.65
N SER A 28 -6.20 -16.98 8.44
CA SER A 28 -5.17 -17.59 7.60
C SER A 28 -4.51 -18.82 8.23
N THR A 29 -4.48 -18.90 9.57
CA THR A 29 -3.93 -20.04 10.31
C THR A 29 -4.87 -21.25 10.26
N THR A 30 -6.19 -21.04 10.25
CA THR A 30 -7.18 -22.13 10.23
C THR A 30 -7.31 -22.84 8.87
N SER A 31 -6.96 -22.16 7.76
CA SER A 31 -7.09 -22.72 6.41
C SER A 31 -5.96 -23.67 5.98
N VAL A 32 -4.89 -23.80 6.76
CA VAL A 32 -3.69 -24.55 6.38
C VAL A 32 -3.41 -25.63 7.43
N GLY A 33 -3.59 -26.90 7.06
CA GLY A 33 -3.41 -28.07 7.93
C GLY A 33 -2.00 -28.19 8.52
N MET A 34 -1.91 -28.78 9.71
CA MET A 34 -0.69 -28.96 10.51
C MET A 34 0.20 -30.08 9.93
N ASP A 35 1.31 -29.73 9.26
CA ASP A 35 2.41 -30.66 8.98
C ASP A 35 3.75 -29.98 9.30
N ALA A 36 4.71 -30.67 9.94
CA ALA A 36 5.67 -30.07 10.87
C ALA A 36 7.07 -29.63 10.34
N ASP A 37 7.37 -29.66 9.03
CA ASP A 37 8.78 -29.53 8.55
C ASP A 37 9.18 -28.20 7.84
N MET A 38 8.31 -27.18 7.85
CA MET A 38 8.42 -26.00 6.95
C MET A 38 8.08 -24.67 7.67
N GLY A 39 8.61 -24.46 8.88
CA GLY A 39 8.07 -23.51 9.87
C GLY A 39 8.33 -22.00 9.68
N LEU A 40 9.41 -21.57 8.99
CA LEU A 40 9.72 -20.15 8.83
C LEU A 40 9.01 -19.52 7.63
N ASP A 41 9.08 -20.19 6.47
CA ASP A 41 8.47 -19.75 5.21
C ASP A 41 6.95 -19.61 5.34
N ARG A 42 6.32 -20.58 6.03
CA ARG A 42 4.87 -20.54 6.32
C ARG A 42 4.44 -19.37 7.21
N ASN A 43 5.26 -18.95 8.17
CA ASN A 43 4.91 -17.80 9.01
C ASN A 43 4.99 -16.49 8.22
N VAL A 44 5.98 -16.36 7.33
CA VAL A 44 6.12 -15.19 6.45
C VAL A 44 4.92 -15.09 5.51
N ASP A 45 4.50 -16.21 4.91
CA ASP A 45 3.32 -16.25 4.04
C ASP A 45 2.03 -15.89 4.77
N VAL A 46 1.81 -16.43 5.98
CA VAL A 46 0.64 -16.12 6.81
C VAL A 46 0.59 -14.62 7.14
N TRP A 47 1.72 -14.01 7.49
CA TRP A 47 1.75 -12.58 7.84
C TRP A 47 1.59 -11.69 6.60
N ARG A 48 2.18 -12.07 5.46
CA ARG A 48 1.97 -11.39 4.17
C ARG A 48 0.49 -11.39 3.81
N GLN A 49 -0.13 -12.57 3.79
CA GLN A 49 -1.56 -12.72 3.51
C GLN A 49 -2.42 -11.94 4.50
N SER A 50 -2.05 -11.92 5.78
CA SER A 50 -2.77 -11.14 6.79
C SER A 50 -2.73 -9.64 6.49
N CYS A 51 -1.56 -9.08 6.18
CA CYS A 51 -1.44 -7.65 5.83
C CYS A 51 -2.28 -7.30 4.58
N LEU A 52 -2.25 -8.17 3.56
CA LEU A 52 -3.06 -7.98 2.34
C LEU A 52 -4.56 -8.00 2.64
N LYS A 53 -5.02 -8.98 3.43
CA LYS A 53 -6.43 -9.06 3.86
C LYS A 53 -6.82 -7.83 4.67
N THR A 54 -5.96 -7.36 5.58
CA THR A 54 -6.24 -6.16 6.37
C THR A 54 -6.41 -4.91 5.52
N TYR A 55 -5.53 -4.66 4.55
CA TYR A 55 -5.69 -3.52 3.64
C TYR A 55 -6.94 -3.63 2.78
N ALA A 56 -7.28 -4.84 2.29
CA ALA A 56 -8.52 -5.07 1.55
C ALA A 56 -9.77 -4.81 2.40
N SER A 57 -9.79 -5.26 3.66
CA SER A 57 -10.89 -5.00 4.59
C SER A 57 -11.04 -3.50 4.90
N ILE A 58 -9.92 -2.80 5.11
CA ILE A 58 -9.92 -1.34 5.32
C ILE A 58 -10.49 -0.61 4.09
N ASP A 59 -10.06 -0.98 2.88
CA ASP A 59 -10.64 -0.42 1.65
C ASP A 59 -12.15 -0.67 1.57
N GLN A 60 -12.60 -1.89 1.87
CA GLN A 60 -14.02 -2.21 1.84
C GLN A 60 -14.83 -1.36 2.82
N GLU A 61 -14.32 -1.17 4.04
CA GLU A 61 -14.99 -0.32 5.04
C GLU A 61 -15.00 1.16 4.62
N LEU A 62 -13.87 1.68 4.10
CA LEU A 62 -13.78 3.04 3.57
C LEU A 62 -14.77 3.26 2.41
N LYS A 63 -14.99 2.24 1.57
CA LYS A 63 -15.98 2.28 0.49
C LYS A 63 -17.42 2.37 1.01
N GLN A 64 -17.71 1.75 2.16
CA GLN A 64 -19.04 1.72 2.76
C GLN A 64 -19.31 2.93 3.69
N ASN A 65 -18.26 3.60 4.17
CA ASN A 65 -18.39 4.73 5.09
C ASN A 65 -18.78 6.03 4.36
N THR A 66 -20.07 6.37 4.41
CA THR A 66 -20.62 7.58 3.77
C THR A 66 -20.20 8.91 4.41
N LYS A 67 -19.52 8.88 5.57
CA LYS A 67 -19.03 10.09 6.24
C LYS A 67 -17.68 10.58 5.71
N ILE A 68 -16.98 9.73 4.96
CA ILE A 68 -15.65 10.01 4.40
C ILE A 68 -15.79 10.03 2.87
N ASP A 69 -15.26 11.06 2.20
CA ASP A 69 -15.14 11.06 0.74
C ASP A 69 -13.98 10.15 0.31
N SER A 70 -14.22 8.84 0.36
CA SER A 70 -13.27 7.81 -0.04
C SER A 70 -13.13 7.66 -1.56
N PHE A 71 -14.01 8.29 -2.34
CA PHE A 71 -13.99 8.21 -3.80
C PHE A 71 -12.90 9.09 -4.39
N ARG A 72 -12.71 10.31 -3.87
CA ARG A 72 -11.69 11.27 -4.34
C ARG A 72 -10.56 11.51 -3.35
N SER A 73 -10.67 10.96 -2.15
CA SER A 73 -9.58 11.00 -1.17
C SER A 73 -8.90 9.64 -1.11
N GLY A 74 -7.57 9.68 -1.09
CA GLY A 74 -6.70 8.55 -0.88
C GLY A 74 -5.73 8.82 0.27
N THR A 75 -5.18 7.76 0.85
CA THR A 75 -4.08 7.88 1.81
C THR A 75 -3.02 6.81 1.53
N THR A 76 -1.77 7.12 1.83
CA THR A 76 -0.70 6.11 1.90
C THR A 76 -0.83 5.30 3.19
N ALA A 77 -0.30 4.09 3.20
CA ALA A 77 -0.16 3.28 4.41
C ALA A 77 1.17 2.54 4.41
N LEU A 78 1.84 2.53 5.55
CA LEU A 78 3.08 1.80 5.79
C LEU A 78 2.95 1.09 7.14
N THR A 79 2.98 -0.24 7.13
CA THR A 79 2.89 -1.07 8.32
C THR A 79 4.18 -1.83 8.52
N ILE A 80 4.70 -1.82 9.74
CA ILE A 80 5.83 -2.67 10.15
C ILE A 80 5.34 -3.62 11.25
N VAL A 81 5.51 -4.92 11.04
CA VAL A 81 5.23 -5.97 12.02
C VAL A 81 6.55 -6.58 12.46
N LYS A 82 6.85 -6.53 13.76
CA LYS A 82 8.03 -7.18 14.36
C LYS A 82 7.58 -8.27 15.31
N GLN A 83 8.00 -9.50 15.06
CA GLN A 83 7.76 -10.63 15.96
C GLN A 83 9.03 -11.47 16.10
N GLY A 84 9.58 -11.53 17.32
CA GLY A 84 10.88 -12.16 17.55
C GLY A 84 11.97 -11.47 16.74
N GLU A 85 12.69 -12.26 15.93
CA GLU A 85 13.74 -11.81 15.01
C GLU A 85 13.21 -11.45 13.62
N ASN A 86 11.93 -11.71 13.34
CA ASN A 86 11.32 -11.45 12.05
C ASN A 86 10.74 -10.03 11.99
N LEU A 87 10.94 -9.39 10.84
CA LEU A 87 10.42 -8.07 10.51
C LEU A 87 9.70 -8.14 9.16
N ILE A 88 8.46 -7.69 9.10
CA ILE A 88 7.70 -7.56 7.86
C ILE A 88 7.32 -6.11 7.65
N ALA A 89 7.52 -5.63 6.43
CA ALA A 89 7.10 -4.32 5.98
C ALA A 89 6.04 -4.45 4.90
N ALA A 90 4.93 -3.74 5.08
CA ALA A 90 3.87 -3.62 4.10
C ALA A 90 3.67 -2.16 3.71
N ASN A 91 3.58 -1.86 2.42
CA ASN A 91 3.47 -0.49 1.93
C ASN A 91 2.41 -0.38 0.83
N VAL A 92 1.64 0.70 0.90
CA VAL A 92 0.73 1.19 -0.14
C VAL A 92 0.99 2.68 -0.28
N GLY A 93 1.61 3.07 -1.40
CA GLY A 93 1.93 4.46 -1.72
C GLY A 93 3.43 4.75 -1.67
N ASP A 94 3.80 5.98 -1.35
CA ASP A 94 5.19 6.47 -1.38
C ASP A 94 5.79 6.73 0.01
N SER A 95 5.08 6.33 1.07
CA SER A 95 5.64 6.24 2.43
C SER A 95 6.83 5.27 2.46
N ARG A 96 7.90 5.62 3.20
CA ARG A 96 9.17 4.89 3.18
C ARG A 96 9.60 4.42 4.56
N ALA A 97 9.99 3.15 4.67
CA ALA A 97 10.72 2.62 5.82
C ALA A 97 12.19 2.38 5.48
N VAL A 98 13.08 2.82 6.38
CA VAL A 98 14.52 2.57 6.33
C VAL A 98 14.95 2.12 7.72
N LEU A 99 15.63 0.97 7.80
CA LEU A 99 16.22 0.44 9.02
C LEU A 99 17.70 0.84 9.08
N ALA A 100 18.15 1.41 10.19
CA ALA A 100 19.57 1.58 10.43
C ALA A 100 20.16 0.26 10.94
N THR A 101 21.17 -0.27 10.27
CA THR A 101 21.92 -1.46 10.68
C THR A 101 23.38 -1.09 10.93
N LEU A 102 24.11 -1.93 11.67
CA LEU A 102 25.55 -1.80 11.81
C LEU A 102 26.23 -2.61 10.72
N SER A 103 27.26 -2.04 10.10
CA SER A 103 28.19 -2.78 9.24
C SER A 103 29.28 -3.44 10.10
N ASP A 104 30.14 -4.23 9.46
CA ASP A 104 31.22 -4.96 10.13
C ASP A 104 32.25 -4.05 10.81
N ASP A 105 32.38 -2.79 10.37
CA ASP A 105 33.28 -1.79 10.97
C ASP A 105 32.62 -0.98 12.10
N GLY A 106 31.36 -1.28 12.44
CA GLY A 106 30.59 -0.58 13.46
C GLY A 106 29.95 0.73 12.99
N SER A 107 30.05 1.08 11.70
CA SER A 107 29.33 2.23 11.14
C SER A 107 27.85 1.93 10.92
N LEU A 108 27.01 2.98 11.03
CA LEU A 108 25.58 2.89 10.74
C LEU A 108 25.36 2.93 9.22
N VAL A 109 24.71 1.92 8.68
CA VAL A 109 24.32 1.82 7.27
C VAL A 109 22.79 1.74 7.12
N PRO A 110 22.20 2.43 6.13
CA PRO A 110 20.76 2.38 5.91
C PRO A 110 20.36 1.16 5.07
N LEU A 111 19.41 0.38 5.56
CA LEU A 111 18.72 -0.69 4.85
C LEU A 111 17.30 -0.25 4.49
N GLN A 112 17.03 -0.01 3.21
CA GLN A 112 15.70 0.35 2.75
C GLN A 112 14.77 -0.86 2.81
N LEU A 113 13.66 -0.75 3.53
CA LEU A 113 12.69 -1.84 3.71
C LEU A 113 11.54 -1.79 2.72
N THR A 114 11.21 -0.62 2.17
CA THR A 114 10.10 -0.46 1.22
C THR A 114 10.49 0.33 -0.01
N ILE A 115 9.86 0.00 -1.14
CA ILE A 115 10.01 0.70 -2.41
C ILE A 115 8.77 1.58 -2.62
N ASN A 116 8.98 2.82 -3.08
CA ASN A 116 7.90 3.75 -3.37
C ASN A 116 7.12 3.26 -4.60
N SER A 117 5.80 3.16 -4.52
CA SER A 117 4.93 2.81 -5.66
C SER A 117 4.83 3.98 -6.65
N ARG A 118 5.87 4.20 -7.45
CA ARG A 118 5.89 5.24 -8.48
C ARG A 118 5.35 4.68 -9.80
N PRO A 119 4.51 5.43 -10.55
CA PRO A 119 3.89 4.93 -11.78
C PRO A 119 4.86 4.53 -12.90
N ASN A 120 6.11 4.99 -12.84
CA ASN A 120 7.14 4.70 -13.84
C ASN A 120 8.12 3.60 -13.45
N LEU A 121 7.90 2.92 -12.31
CA LEU A 121 8.60 1.67 -12.03
C LEU A 121 8.12 0.60 -13.01
N LEU A 122 9.03 -0.27 -13.46
CA LEU A 122 8.71 -1.25 -14.50
C LEU A 122 7.52 -2.13 -14.12
N GLU A 123 7.51 -2.67 -12.91
CA GLU A 123 6.43 -3.52 -12.38
C GLU A 123 5.09 -2.76 -12.31
N GLU A 124 5.13 -1.50 -11.85
CA GLU A 124 3.94 -0.66 -11.75
C GLU A 124 3.43 -0.25 -13.14
N ALA A 125 4.33 0.03 -14.07
CA ALA A 125 4.01 0.40 -15.44
C ALA A 125 3.41 -0.78 -16.21
N GLU A 126 3.93 -2.00 -16.03
CA GLU A 126 3.35 -3.23 -16.60
C GLU A 126 1.93 -3.45 -16.08
N ARG A 127 1.70 -3.26 -14.78
CA ARG A 127 0.37 -3.31 -14.18
C ARG A 127 -0.57 -2.26 -14.77
N ILE A 128 -0.10 -1.02 -14.86
CA ILE A 128 -0.89 0.09 -15.37
C ILE A 128 -1.21 -0.07 -16.86
N ASN A 129 -0.31 -0.68 -17.65
CA ASN A 129 -0.53 -0.90 -19.08
C ASN A 129 -1.72 -1.81 -19.39
N GLN A 130 -2.12 -2.65 -18.42
CA GLN A 130 -3.33 -3.49 -18.51
C GLN A 130 -4.62 -2.75 -18.07
N SER A 131 -4.50 -1.47 -17.71
CA SER A 131 -5.55 -0.67 -17.09
C SER A 131 -6.02 0.46 -18.01
N LYS A 132 -7.15 1.10 -17.69
CA LYS A 132 -7.73 2.19 -18.50
C LYS A 132 -7.22 3.58 -18.11
N VAL A 133 -6.10 3.67 -17.40
CA VAL A 133 -5.54 4.94 -16.89
C VAL A 133 -4.40 5.42 -17.78
N LEU A 134 -4.09 6.72 -17.73
CA LEU A 134 -2.98 7.30 -18.48
C LEU A 134 -1.82 7.62 -17.54
N VAL A 135 -0.57 7.47 -18.00
CA VAL A 135 0.63 7.81 -17.20
C VAL A 135 1.50 8.79 -17.97
N PHE A 136 1.65 10.00 -17.44
CA PHE A 136 2.52 11.02 -18.02
C PHE A 136 2.90 12.10 -16.99
N CYS A 137 3.96 12.85 -17.32
CA CYS A 137 4.41 14.01 -16.54
C CYS A 137 3.69 15.28 -17.00
N LEU A 138 3.47 16.21 -16.07
CA LEU A 138 3.08 17.57 -16.45
C LEU A 138 4.27 18.30 -17.10
N HIS A 139 3.98 19.21 -18.04
CA HIS A 139 5.03 19.97 -18.72
C HIS A 139 5.88 20.82 -17.76
N ASN A 140 5.27 21.35 -16.69
CA ASN A 140 5.93 22.15 -15.67
C ASN A 140 6.58 21.31 -14.54
N GLU A 141 6.37 19.99 -14.52
CA GLU A 141 6.97 19.06 -13.54
C GLU A 141 7.59 17.85 -14.26
N PRO A 142 8.62 18.06 -15.09
CA PRO A 142 9.25 16.96 -15.82
C PRO A 142 9.85 15.93 -14.85
N GLY A 143 9.60 14.65 -15.12
CA GLY A 143 10.09 13.53 -14.30
C GLY A 143 9.15 13.09 -13.17
N VAL A 144 8.07 13.84 -12.90
CA VAL A 144 7.02 13.43 -11.95
C VAL A 144 5.90 12.74 -12.71
N TYR A 145 6.02 11.42 -12.84
CA TYR A 145 4.99 10.61 -13.48
C TYR A 145 3.75 10.52 -12.61
N ARG A 146 2.60 10.74 -13.24
CA ARG A 146 1.30 10.75 -12.57
C ARG A 146 0.34 9.81 -13.26
N VAL A 147 -0.54 9.16 -12.49
CA VAL A 147 -1.67 8.37 -12.98
C VAL A 147 -2.86 9.29 -13.17
N TRP A 148 -3.44 9.28 -14.37
CA TRP A 148 -4.56 10.12 -14.77
C TRP A 148 -5.76 9.28 -15.17
N MET A 149 -6.95 9.84 -14.98
CA MET A 149 -8.17 9.29 -15.57
C MET A 149 -8.07 9.31 -17.12
N PRO A 150 -8.73 8.38 -17.83
CA PRO A 150 -8.66 8.31 -19.29
C PRO A 150 -9.15 9.57 -20.02
N ASN A 151 -10.01 10.37 -19.39
CA ASN A 151 -10.45 11.67 -19.92
C ASN A 151 -9.42 12.80 -19.69
N GLY A 152 -8.39 12.58 -18.86
CA GLY A 152 -7.37 13.58 -18.53
C GLY A 152 -7.85 14.72 -17.62
N GLU A 153 -9.07 14.67 -17.10
CA GLU A 153 -9.71 15.81 -16.42
C GLU A 153 -9.43 15.87 -14.90
N THR A 154 -8.90 14.80 -14.32
CA THR A 154 -8.71 14.67 -12.87
C THR A 154 -7.23 14.82 -12.53
N PRO A 155 -6.84 15.60 -11.50
CA PRO A 155 -5.43 15.79 -11.16
C PRO A 155 -4.75 14.43 -10.92
N GLY A 156 -3.62 14.21 -11.62
CA GLY A 156 -2.98 12.91 -11.60
C GLY A 156 -2.21 12.61 -10.31
N LEU A 157 -2.33 11.37 -9.82
CA LEU A 157 -1.65 10.88 -8.62
C LEU A 157 -0.20 10.55 -8.95
N ALA A 158 0.75 11.10 -8.18
CA ALA A 158 2.17 10.79 -8.33
C ALA A 158 2.57 9.40 -7.79
N ILE A 159 1.59 8.63 -7.33
CA ILE A 159 1.72 7.27 -6.81
C ILE A 159 0.78 6.34 -7.57
N SER A 160 1.19 5.08 -7.70
CA SER A 160 0.46 4.01 -8.37
C SER A 160 -0.29 3.10 -7.42
N THR A 161 -0.32 3.39 -6.12
CA THR A 161 -1.15 2.67 -5.12
C THR A 161 -1.51 3.60 -3.98
N ALA A 162 -2.75 3.54 -3.48
CA ALA A 162 -3.21 4.23 -2.27
C ALA A 162 -4.30 3.38 -1.60
N LEU A 163 -4.54 3.55 -0.30
CA LEU A 163 -5.81 3.14 0.31
C LEU A 163 -6.89 4.13 -0.14
N SER A 164 -8.13 3.65 -0.28
CA SER A 164 -9.24 4.45 -0.82
C SER A 164 -9.01 4.90 -2.28
N ASP A 165 -9.28 6.15 -2.63
CA ASP A 165 -9.14 6.70 -3.99
C ASP A 165 -9.88 5.91 -5.08
N PHE A 166 -11.16 5.60 -4.82
CA PHE A 166 -11.94 4.71 -5.68
C PHE A 166 -12.16 5.23 -7.10
N CYS A 167 -11.98 6.54 -7.34
CA CYS A 167 -12.10 7.10 -8.68
C CYS A 167 -11.07 6.51 -9.67
N VAL A 168 -9.88 6.17 -9.19
CA VAL A 168 -8.85 5.51 -9.98
C VAL A 168 -8.95 3.99 -9.82
N LYS A 169 -9.36 3.47 -8.64
CA LYS A 169 -9.48 2.02 -8.38
C LYS A 169 -10.48 1.27 -9.23
N ASP A 170 -11.52 1.93 -9.71
CA ASP A 170 -12.47 1.28 -10.61
C ASP A 170 -11.91 1.14 -12.04
N LEU A 171 -10.75 1.74 -12.36
CA LEU A 171 -10.14 1.78 -13.70
C LEU A 171 -8.83 1.02 -13.84
N ALA A 172 -8.12 0.81 -12.74
CA ALA A 172 -6.94 -0.05 -12.66
C ALA A 172 -7.15 -1.05 -11.54
N TRP A 173 -6.64 -2.27 -11.69
CA TRP A 173 -6.66 -3.24 -10.61
C TRP A 173 -5.65 -2.82 -9.53
N PHE A 174 -6.00 -1.86 -8.68
CA PHE A 174 -5.15 -1.45 -7.54
C PHE A 174 -5.34 -2.39 -6.35
N LEU A 175 -5.30 -3.70 -6.60
CA LEU A 175 -5.19 -4.66 -5.53
C LEU A 175 -3.71 -4.81 -5.20
N CYS A 176 -3.40 -4.44 -3.96
CA CYS A 176 -2.19 -4.72 -3.23
C CYS A 176 -1.67 -6.14 -3.56
N HIS A 177 -0.80 -6.26 -4.56
CA HIS A 177 0.07 -7.41 -4.70
C HIS A 177 1.40 -6.95 -4.12
N MET A 178 1.57 -7.18 -2.82
CA MET A 178 2.91 -7.29 -2.26
C MET A 178 3.41 -8.67 -2.57
#